data_AF-A0A534WC77-F1
#
_entry.id   AF-A0A534WC77-F1
#
_cell.length_a   1.000
_cell.length_b   1.000
_cell.length_c   1.000
_cell.angle_alpha   90.00
_cell.angle_beta   90.00
_cell.angle_gamma   90.00
#
_symmetry.space_group_name_H-M   'P 1'
#
loop_
_entity.id
_entity.type
_entity.pdbx_description
1 polymer ?
#
loop_
_entity_poly.entity_id
_entity_poly.type
_entity_poly.pdbx_seq_one_letter_code
_entity_poly.pdbx_strand_id
1 'polypeptide(L)'
;AHLAQSGLTVTERPPNRLLVGAVGSVEALERAFGVEIHALDYRGRRHYAAMGEPTLPADLAASVLGVVGLDDLVERRPRHGVVTPVAAPRAKLDAPPHCCALGPQDIAHLYNDGPTYDGSGETIVIAGAYRWDDGDNTAFAAEWGLPALPAGSGQVCTGPAASAACQFSAQNSIEVALDVEYAHGVAPAARILNYMAKSTALVDFTAAYNRIVTDNPGHVVTTSWGACEADIPSGTLAADDAIFANANAIGQSWFAASGDSGSRDCHNTAHVDNPASSPHVIGVGGTTPTCSSGLTPASPACAGYGSETAWNGSGGGVSGTFARPPFQTGCGVPAGTLRLVPDVALEADPSPGNYVLENGTWFIVAGTSIAAPQWAGFLAELDQRAGGAGFGNPGALLYGLCGTAAYHDITSGSNGDYTAAAGYDMVTGLGTISADTFFAAAVPTPGTTTTSVSTTSTTTSPTTASTTTTTPVTGSTTTTIAACPADGFSGLRCALAGGLARPECADDTLRRRIERRFRRATRLIDRAERASPARARRLVTKAASALASSKRMVERSDVSPDCYQALLALLEDGRERAERLAASLQALKPL
;
A
#
# COMPACT_ATOMS: atom_id res chain seq x y z
N ALA A 1 8.73 -20.05 33.86
CA ALA A 1 8.89 -19.97 35.33
C ALA A 1 8.58 -18.56 35.81
N HIS A 2 9.31 -17.55 35.31
CA HIS A 2 9.09 -16.12 35.59
C HIS A 2 7.62 -15.70 35.65
N LEU A 3 6.86 -15.88 34.55
CA LEU A 3 5.44 -15.52 34.49
C LEU A 3 4.62 -16.15 35.65
N ALA A 4 4.80 -17.45 35.91
CA ALA A 4 4.09 -18.16 36.96
C ALA A 4 4.48 -17.70 38.37
N GLN A 5 5.78 -17.44 38.61
CA GLN A 5 6.28 -16.93 39.88
C GLN A 5 5.76 -15.52 40.17
N SER A 6 5.51 -14.73 39.14
CA SER A 6 4.90 -13.40 39.25
C SER A 6 3.38 -13.44 39.42
N GLY A 7 2.76 -14.63 39.39
CA GLY A 7 1.32 -14.82 39.58
C GLY A 7 0.48 -14.87 38.30
N LEU A 8 1.13 -14.95 37.13
CA LEU A 8 0.44 -15.11 35.84
C LEU A 8 0.19 -16.59 35.52
N THR A 9 -0.94 -16.88 34.88
CA THR A 9 -1.25 -18.21 34.35
C THR A 9 -0.86 -18.27 32.88
N VAL A 10 0.03 -19.19 32.52
CA VAL A 10 0.38 -19.43 31.11
C VAL A 10 -0.78 -20.15 30.43
N THR A 11 -1.33 -19.53 29.39
CA THR A 11 -2.49 -20.04 28.64
C THR A 11 -2.08 -20.71 27.34
N GLU A 12 -0.97 -20.27 26.73
CA GLU A 12 -0.57 -20.73 25.40
C GLU A 12 0.94 -20.93 25.28
N ARG A 13 1.30 -22.00 24.55
CA ARG A 13 2.67 -22.34 24.14
C ARG A 13 2.63 -22.92 22.74
N PRO A 14 2.53 -22.09 21.70
CA PRO A 14 2.40 -22.57 20.33
C PRO A 14 3.59 -23.45 19.90
N PRO A 15 3.39 -24.42 18.98
CA PRO A 15 4.43 -25.37 18.58
C PRO A 15 5.71 -24.75 18.01
N ASN A 16 5.60 -23.60 17.35
CA ASN A 16 6.75 -22.86 16.79
C ASN A 16 7.57 -22.11 17.85
N ARG A 17 7.10 -22.07 19.12
CA ARG A 17 7.79 -21.50 20.29
C ARG A 17 8.12 -20.01 20.17
N LEU A 18 7.48 -19.28 19.26
CA LEU A 18 7.70 -17.84 19.10
C LEU A 18 6.96 -17.02 20.15
N LEU A 19 5.83 -17.53 20.66
CA LEU A 19 5.00 -16.86 21.65
C LEU A 19 4.86 -17.66 22.94
N VAL A 20 4.60 -16.95 24.04
CA VAL A 20 4.12 -17.53 25.30
C VAL A 20 2.97 -16.65 25.79
N GLY A 21 1.73 -17.15 25.65
CA GLY A 21 0.54 -16.42 26.12
C GLY A 21 0.34 -16.60 27.62
N ALA A 22 0.01 -15.53 28.33
CA ALA A 22 -0.31 -15.57 29.74
C ALA A 22 -1.36 -14.53 30.13
N VAL A 23 -2.12 -14.84 31.19
CA VAL A 23 -3.17 -13.96 31.74
C VAL A 23 -3.03 -13.87 33.25
N GLY A 24 -3.49 -12.77 33.85
CA GLY A 24 -3.50 -12.58 35.30
C GLY A 24 -4.04 -11.21 35.69
N SER A 25 -3.90 -10.86 36.98
CA SER A 25 -4.25 -9.52 37.47
C SER A 25 -3.26 -8.47 36.98
N VAL A 26 -3.67 -7.20 36.99
CA VAL A 26 -2.79 -6.06 36.71
C VAL A 26 -1.55 -6.10 37.61
N GLU A 27 -1.72 -6.33 38.92
CA GLU A 27 -0.61 -6.45 39.87
C GLU A 27 0.41 -7.55 39.48
N ALA A 28 -0.06 -8.67 38.93
CA ALA A 28 0.82 -9.74 38.46
C ALA A 28 1.57 -9.36 37.17
N LEU A 29 0.94 -8.62 36.25
CA LEU A 29 1.58 -8.09 35.05
C LEU A 29 2.64 -7.05 35.42
N GLU A 30 2.31 -6.10 36.28
CA GLU A 30 3.22 -5.07 36.80
C GLU A 30 4.44 -5.71 37.49
N ARG A 31 4.22 -6.73 38.32
CA ARG A 31 5.30 -7.51 38.95
C ARG A 31 6.15 -8.29 37.95
N ALA A 32 5.53 -8.88 36.94
CA ALA A 32 6.23 -9.69 35.94
C ALA A 32 7.12 -8.85 35.03
N PHE A 33 6.67 -7.65 34.68
CA PHE A 33 7.34 -6.82 33.67
C PHE A 33 7.91 -5.53 34.24
N GLY A 34 7.83 -5.29 35.55
CA GLY A 34 8.36 -4.09 36.18
C GLY A 34 7.81 -2.80 35.60
N VAL A 35 6.50 -2.77 35.30
CA VAL A 35 5.77 -1.62 34.75
C VAL A 35 4.66 -1.17 35.70
N GLU A 36 4.09 0.00 35.44
CA GLU A 36 2.83 0.46 36.05
C GLU A 36 1.77 0.60 34.95
N ILE A 37 0.62 -0.05 35.11
CA ILE A 37 -0.47 -0.04 34.12
C ILE A 37 -1.58 0.88 34.60
N HIS A 38 -1.90 1.89 33.81
CA HIS A 38 -2.90 2.88 34.16
C HIS A 38 -4.09 2.84 33.21
N ALA A 39 -5.28 3.15 33.75
CA ALA A 39 -6.41 3.51 32.92
C ALA A 39 -6.23 4.93 32.39
N LEU A 40 -6.41 5.11 31.09
CA LEU A 40 -6.25 6.38 30.39
C LEU A 40 -7.57 6.80 29.74
N ASP A 41 -7.83 8.09 29.66
CA ASP A 41 -8.80 8.64 28.71
C ASP A 41 -8.02 9.12 27.49
N TYR A 42 -8.24 8.45 26.36
CA TYR A 42 -7.60 8.77 25.10
C TYR A 42 -8.66 8.81 24.00
N ARG A 43 -8.74 9.94 23.30
CA ARG A 43 -9.74 10.19 22.23
C ARG A 43 -11.19 9.95 22.69
N GLY A 44 -11.49 10.22 23.96
CA GLY A 44 -12.84 10.07 24.52
C GLY A 44 -13.27 8.62 24.78
N ARG A 45 -12.32 7.67 24.72
CA ARG A 45 -12.52 6.27 25.12
C ARG A 45 -11.57 5.95 26.27
N ARG A 46 -11.99 5.01 27.10
CA ARG A 46 -11.16 4.49 28.19
C ARG A 46 -10.26 3.40 27.64
N HIS A 47 -8.97 3.52 27.92
CA HIS A 47 -7.88 2.64 27.49
C HIS A 47 -7.07 2.18 28.70
N TYR A 48 -6.17 1.23 28.50
CA TYR A 48 -5.08 0.94 29.42
C TYR A 48 -3.73 1.00 28.71
N ALA A 49 -2.69 1.38 29.44
CA ALA A 49 -1.32 1.27 28.96
C ALA A 49 -0.33 1.15 30.12
N ALA A 50 0.77 0.43 29.87
CA ALA A 50 1.97 0.55 30.68
C ALA A 50 2.62 1.93 30.45
N MET A 51 2.96 2.62 31.54
CA MET A 51 3.54 3.98 31.50
C MET A 51 5.07 4.00 31.32
N GLY A 52 5.70 2.83 31.17
CA GLY A 52 7.14 2.68 30.99
C GLY A 52 7.48 1.37 30.29
N GLU A 53 8.74 1.25 29.85
CA GLU A 53 9.24 0.06 29.16
C GLU A 53 9.27 -1.17 30.07
N PRO A 54 8.84 -2.35 29.58
CA PRO A 54 8.91 -3.57 30.36
C PRO A 54 10.36 -4.00 30.61
N THR A 55 10.61 -4.52 31.81
CA THR A 55 11.87 -5.07 32.27
C THR A 55 11.74 -6.55 32.60
N LEU A 56 12.82 -7.29 32.35
CA LEU A 56 12.92 -8.71 32.64
C LEU A 56 14.27 -9.00 33.30
N PRO A 57 14.39 -10.12 34.06
CA PRO A 57 15.68 -10.65 34.45
C PRO A 57 16.64 -10.77 33.26
N ALA A 58 17.92 -10.43 33.46
CA ALA A 58 18.88 -10.25 32.36
C ALA A 58 19.07 -11.50 31.48
N ASP A 59 18.99 -12.69 32.08
CA ASP A 59 19.04 -13.98 31.40
C ASP A 59 17.84 -14.21 30.47
N LEU A 60 16.65 -13.75 30.87
CA LEU A 60 15.44 -13.82 30.06
C LEU A 60 15.39 -12.73 28.99
N ALA A 61 15.79 -11.50 29.35
CA ALA A 61 15.78 -10.35 28.45
C ALA A 61 16.58 -10.62 27.16
N ALA A 62 17.68 -11.38 27.25
CA ALA A 62 18.49 -11.77 26.09
C ALA A 62 17.77 -12.68 25.07
N SER A 63 16.65 -13.30 25.44
CA SER A 63 15.89 -14.24 24.60
C SER A 63 14.47 -13.78 24.29
N VAL A 64 14.09 -12.57 24.70
CA VAL A 64 12.73 -12.01 24.50
C VAL A 64 12.81 -10.84 23.53
N LEU A 65 12.15 -10.96 22.38
CA LEU A 65 12.09 -9.89 21.38
C LEU A 65 11.21 -8.71 21.83
N GLY A 66 10.15 -8.99 22.59
CA GLY A 66 9.22 -7.99 23.07
C GLY A 66 8.13 -8.59 23.96
N VAL A 67 7.39 -7.71 24.64
CA VAL A 67 6.18 -8.05 25.40
C VAL A 67 5.01 -7.34 24.73
N VAL A 68 4.04 -8.11 24.23
CA VAL A 68 2.87 -7.60 23.50
C VAL A 68 1.65 -7.63 24.41
N GLY A 69 0.78 -6.62 24.30
CA GLY A 69 -0.49 -6.54 25.04
C GLY A 69 -0.41 -5.83 26.40
N LEU A 70 0.58 -4.95 26.60
CA LEU A 70 0.64 -4.06 27.78
C LEU A 70 -0.16 -2.76 27.60
N ASP A 71 -0.74 -2.54 26.42
CA ASP A 71 -1.64 -1.43 26.11
C ASP A 71 -2.71 -1.85 25.09
N ASP A 72 -3.77 -1.03 24.98
CA ASP A 72 -4.81 -1.12 23.94
C ASP A 72 -4.99 0.19 23.16
N LEU A 73 -3.91 0.96 23.00
CA LEU A 73 -3.97 2.30 22.39
C LEU A 73 -4.11 2.28 20.88
N VAL A 74 -3.69 1.17 20.25
CA VAL A 74 -3.67 0.98 18.80
C VAL A 74 -4.43 -0.29 18.43
N GLU A 75 -5.18 -0.20 17.34
CA GLU A 75 -5.97 -1.28 16.77
C GLU A 75 -5.62 -1.41 15.28
N ARG A 76 -5.62 -2.64 14.75
CA ARG A 76 -5.61 -2.86 13.30
C ARG A 76 -6.93 -2.37 12.71
N ARG A 77 -6.88 -1.85 11.49
CA ARG A 77 -8.04 -1.33 10.77
C ARG A 77 -8.09 -1.90 9.36
N PRO A 78 -9.31 -2.08 8.80
CA PRO A 78 -9.47 -2.40 7.39
C PRO A 78 -8.85 -1.30 6.53
N ARG A 79 -8.20 -1.66 5.41
CA ARG A 79 -7.57 -0.75 4.44
C ARG A 79 -8.39 -0.66 3.16
N HIS A 80 -9.72 -0.63 3.32
CA HIS A 80 -10.66 -0.22 2.29
C HIS A 80 -10.89 1.28 2.35
N GLY A 81 -11.00 1.90 1.18
CA GLY A 81 -11.22 3.32 1.02
C GLY A 81 -12.70 3.65 1.07
N VAL A 82 -13.23 4.09 -0.08
CA VAL A 82 -14.63 4.51 -0.22
C VAL A 82 -15.53 3.29 -0.34
N VAL A 83 -16.57 3.23 0.48
CA VAL A 83 -17.67 2.25 0.38
C VAL A 83 -18.95 3.01 0.02
N THR A 84 -19.52 2.73 -1.15
CA THR A 84 -20.74 3.40 -1.63
C THR A 84 -21.81 2.38 -2.03
N PRO A 85 -23.02 2.40 -1.44
CA PRO A 85 -24.09 1.49 -1.85
C PRO A 85 -24.54 1.80 -3.27
N VAL A 86 -24.79 0.77 -4.06
CA VAL A 86 -25.20 0.86 -5.47
C VAL A 86 -26.28 -0.14 -5.82
N ALA A 87 -26.86 0.01 -7.02
CA ALA A 87 -27.69 -1.02 -7.60
C ALA A 87 -26.83 -2.23 -8.03
N ALA A 88 -27.46 -3.40 -8.18
CA ALA A 88 -26.78 -4.60 -8.67
C ALA A 88 -26.11 -4.34 -10.04
N PRO A 89 -24.98 -5.01 -10.37
CA PRO A 89 -24.17 -4.74 -11.56
C PRO A 89 -24.95 -4.71 -12.88
N ARG A 90 -26.00 -5.55 -13.01
CA ARG A 90 -26.88 -5.61 -14.18
C ARG A 90 -28.18 -4.80 -14.06
N ALA A 91 -28.43 -4.17 -12.91
CA ALA A 91 -29.59 -3.32 -12.67
C ALA A 91 -29.23 -1.83 -12.81
N LYS A 92 -29.46 -1.28 -14.02
CA LYS A 92 -29.31 0.13 -14.46
C LYS A 92 -27.92 0.56 -14.95
N LEU A 93 -27.71 0.38 -16.25
CA LEU A 93 -26.72 1.08 -17.09
C LEU A 93 -26.98 2.60 -17.20
N ASP A 94 -28.06 3.13 -16.61
CA ASP A 94 -28.59 4.48 -16.88
C ASP A 94 -28.39 5.49 -15.72
N ALA A 95 -27.58 5.19 -14.69
CA ALA A 95 -27.41 6.06 -13.53
C ALA A 95 -25.97 6.60 -13.37
N PRO A 96 -25.66 7.81 -13.86
CA PRO A 96 -24.45 8.52 -13.45
C PRO A 96 -24.49 8.85 -11.96
N PRO A 97 -23.35 8.88 -11.24
CA PRO A 97 -21.98 8.69 -11.72
C PRO A 97 -21.43 7.25 -11.58
N HIS A 98 -22.26 6.27 -11.21
CA HIS A 98 -21.80 4.96 -10.67
C HIS A 98 -21.80 3.80 -11.69
N CYS A 99 -21.69 4.14 -12.97
CA CYS A 99 -21.23 3.24 -14.02
C CYS A 99 -19.74 3.55 -14.28
N CYS A 100 -18.82 2.62 -14.49
CA CYS A 100 -18.88 1.15 -14.55
C CYS A 100 -17.76 0.66 -13.63
N ALA A 101 -18.10 0.01 -12.53
CA ALA A 101 -17.11 -0.59 -11.64
C ALA A 101 -16.67 -1.96 -12.16
N LEU A 102 -15.51 -2.41 -11.71
CA LEU A 102 -14.91 -3.68 -12.07
C LEU A 102 -15.63 -4.83 -11.35
N GLY A 103 -15.79 -5.96 -12.04
CA GLY A 103 -16.04 -7.27 -11.46
C GLY A 103 -14.95 -8.28 -11.83
N PRO A 104 -15.02 -9.52 -11.34
CA PRO A 104 -13.99 -10.55 -11.55
C PRO A 104 -13.56 -10.77 -13.01
N GLN A 105 -14.50 -10.78 -13.96
CA GLN A 105 -14.13 -10.92 -15.39
C GLN A 105 -13.38 -9.70 -15.93
N ASP A 106 -13.72 -8.49 -15.44
CA ASP A 106 -13.04 -7.28 -15.84
C ASP A 106 -11.60 -7.28 -15.33
N ILE A 107 -11.38 -7.76 -14.10
CA ILE A 107 -10.05 -7.98 -13.53
C ILE A 107 -9.24 -8.96 -14.37
N ALA A 108 -9.83 -10.11 -14.72
CA ALA A 108 -9.15 -11.12 -15.54
C ALA A 108 -8.73 -10.54 -16.91
N HIS A 109 -9.60 -9.75 -17.54
CA HIS A 109 -9.26 -9.05 -18.78
C HIS A 109 -8.21 -7.95 -18.57
N LEU A 110 -8.36 -7.13 -17.52
CA LEU A 110 -7.47 -6.01 -17.21
C LEU A 110 -6.02 -6.49 -17.00
N TYR A 111 -5.82 -7.60 -16.31
CA TYR A 111 -4.50 -8.14 -15.98
C TYR A 111 -4.07 -9.32 -16.85
N ASN A 112 -4.77 -9.60 -17.95
CA ASN A 112 -4.44 -10.69 -18.88
C ASN A 112 -4.26 -12.03 -18.14
N ASP A 113 -5.27 -12.36 -17.36
CA ASP A 113 -5.39 -13.61 -16.63
C ASP A 113 -6.28 -14.58 -17.41
N GLY A 114 -5.64 -15.60 -17.96
CA GLY A 114 -6.29 -16.63 -18.76
C GLY A 114 -6.77 -17.79 -17.88
N PRO A 115 -7.75 -18.59 -18.33
CA PRO A 115 -8.36 -19.67 -17.53
C PRO A 115 -7.46 -20.92 -17.39
N THR A 116 -6.15 -20.79 -17.60
CA THR A 116 -5.21 -21.92 -17.60
C THR A 116 -4.94 -22.42 -16.18
N TYR A 117 -4.83 -21.48 -15.25
CA TYR A 117 -4.67 -21.72 -13.82
C TYR A 117 -5.87 -21.07 -13.13
N ASP A 118 -6.32 -21.68 -12.04
CA ASP A 118 -7.52 -21.28 -11.31
C ASP A 118 -7.33 -21.41 -9.79
N GLY A 119 -6.10 -21.70 -9.35
CA GLY A 119 -5.74 -21.99 -7.97
C GLY A 119 -6.10 -23.41 -7.51
N SER A 120 -6.45 -24.33 -8.40
CA SER A 120 -6.78 -25.71 -8.02
C SER A 120 -5.65 -26.36 -7.22
N GLY A 121 -6.00 -26.89 -6.05
CA GLY A 121 -5.05 -27.54 -5.14
C GLY A 121 -4.48 -26.59 -4.09
N GLU A 122 -4.63 -25.28 -4.27
CA GLU A 122 -4.12 -24.28 -3.34
C GLU A 122 -5.14 -23.90 -2.26
N THR A 123 -4.62 -23.26 -1.21
CA THR A 123 -5.41 -22.63 -0.16
C THR A 123 -4.95 -21.20 0.06
N ILE A 124 -5.88 -20.26 -0.11
CA ILE A 124 -5.70 -18.85 0.23
C ILE A 124 -6.24 -18.62 1.64
N VAL A 125 -5.41 -18.05 2.50
CA VAL A 125 -5.78 -17.70 3.87
C VAL A 125 -5.96 -16.19 3.97
N ILE A 126 -7.12 -15.75 4.43
CA ILE A 126 -7.38 -14.35 4.75
C ILE A 126 -7.16 -14.16 6.24
N ALA A 127 -6.24 -13.28 6.63
CA ALA A 127 -6.00 -12.90 8.00
C ALA A 127 -6.68 -11.57 8.30
N GLY A 128 -7.68 -11.56 9.17
CA GLY A 128 -8.48 -10.36 9.41
C GLY A 128 -9.37 -10.46 10.63
N ALA A 129 -10.51 -9.80 10.57
CA ALA A 129 -11.55 -9.84 11.57
C ALA A 129 -12.93 -9.89 10.90
N TYR A 130 -13.92 -10.31 11.67
CA TYR A 130 -15.34 -10.50 11.31
C TYR A 130 -15.58 -11.65 10.35
N ARG A 131 -16.84 -12.13 10.36
CA ARG A 131 -17.30 -13.18 9.45
C ARG A 131 -17.83 -12.60 8.15
N TRP A 132 -17.63 -13.32 7.05
CA TRP A 132 -18.44 -13.14 5.84
C TRP A 132 -19.79 -13.87 5.99
N ASP A 133 -20.73 -13.54 5.09
CA ASP A 133 -22.00 -14.26 4.91
C ASP A 133 -21.88 -15.24 3.72
N ASP A 134 -22.22 -16.52 3.94
CA ASP A 134 -22.11 -17.55 2.89
C ASP A 134 -23.14 -17.35 1.77
N GLY A 135 -24.28 -16.70 2.07
CA GLY A 135 -25.31 -16.35 1.10
C GLY A 135 -24.84 -15.26 0.15
N ASP A 136 -24.14 -14.25 0.66
CA ASP A 136 -23.52 -13.20 -0.17
C ASP A 136 -22.47 -13.81 -1.10
N ASN A 137 -21.56 -14.64 -0.59
CA ASN A 137 -20.55 -15.32 -1.44
C ASN A 137 -21.20 -16.15 -2.57
N THR A 138 -22.30 -16.83 -2.25
CA THR A 138 -23.06 -17.61 -3.25
C THR A 138 -23.70 -16.70 -4.30
N ALA A 139 -24.27 -15.57 -3.88
CA ALA A 139 -24.92 -14.62 -4.77
C ALA A 139 -23.90 -13.86 -5.64
N PHE A 140 -22.76 -13.48 -5.09
CA PHE A 140 -21.65 -12.88 -5.83
C PHE A 140 -21.12 -13.85 -6.89
N ALA A 141 -20.85 -15.10 -6.51
CA ALA A 141 -20.41 -16.13 -7.45
C ALA A 141 -21.43 -16.33 -8.58
N ALA A 142 -22.73 -16.35 -8.26
CA ALA A 142 -23.78 -16.48 -9.26
C ALA A 142 -23.88 -15.28 -10.21
N GLU A 143 -23.71 -14.04 -9.73
CA GLU A 143 -23.73 -12.82 -10.56
C GLU A 143 -22.64 -12.87 -11.63
N TRP A 144 -21.46 -13.33 -11.23
CA TRP A 144 -20.28 -13.38 -12.08
C TRP A 144 -20.06 -14.76 -12.74
N GLY A 145 -20.94 -15.74 -12.51
CA GLY A 145 -20.78 -17.08 -13.10
C GLY A 145 -19.52 -17.83 -12.62
N LEU A 146 -19.02 -17.50 -11.43
CA LEU A 146 -17.95 -18.23 -10.75
C LEU A 146 -18.50 -19.56 -10.18
N PRO A 147 -17.66 -20.59 -9.97
CA PRO A 147 -18.06 -21.75 -9.20
C PRO A 147 -18.44 -21.36 -7.77
N ALA A 148 -19.10 -22.26 -7.04
CA ALA A 148 -19.23 -22.08 -5.59
C ALA A 148 -17.86 -22.21 -4.93
N LEU A 149 -17.66 -21.54 -3.79
CA LEU A 149 -16.43 -21.68 -3.01
C LEU A 149 -16.06 -23.17 -2.83
N PRO A 150 -14.81 -23.57 -3.12
CA PRO A 150 -14.41 -24.97 -3.06
C PRO A 150 -14.67 -25.61 -1.70
N ALA A 151 -14.95 -26.92 -1.71
CA ALA A 151 -15.21 -27.68 -0.50
C ALA A 151 -14.06 -27.54 0.52
N GLY A 152 -14.40 -27.29 1.77
CA GLY A 152 -13.44 -27.02 2.83
C GLY A 152 -13.07 -25.56 3.01
N SER A 153 -13.58 -24.65 2.16
CA SER A 153 -13.56 -23.21 2.45
C SER A 153 -14.38 -22.93 3.70
N GLY A 154 -13.98 -21.92 4.49
CA GLY A 154 -14.60 -21.69 5.78
C GLY A 154 -13.93 -20.61 6.62
N GLN A 155 -14.37 -20.49 7.87
CA GLN A 155 -13.99 -19.40 8.75
C GLN A 155 -13.54 -19.95 10.11
N VAL A 156 -12.41 -19.48 10.61
CA VAL A 156 -11.74 -19.93 11.84
C VAL A 156 -11.57 -18.74 12.78
N CYS A 157 -12.18 -18.80 13.97
CA CYS A 157 -11.91 -17.82 15.02
C CYS A 157 -10.67 -18.23 15.81
N THR A 158 -9.71 -17.32 15.98
CA THR A 158 -8.48 -17.60 16.74
C THR A 158 -8.66 -17.39 18.25
N GLY A 159 -9.76 -16.74 18.66
CA GLY A 159 -10.23 -16.68 20.04
C GLY A 159 -11.48 -17.56 20.32
N PRO A 160 -12.20 -17.31 21.42
CA PRO A 160 -13.50 -17.91 21.65
C PRO A 160 -14.47 -17.59 20.50
N ALA A 161 -15.25 -18.57 20.05
CA ALA A 161 -16.16 -18.39 18.91
C ALA A 161 -17.16 -17.23 19.10
N ALA A 162 -17.54 -16.91 20.35
CA ALA A 162 -18.45 -15.82 20.68
C ALA A 162 -17.81 -14.41 20.70
N SER A 163 -16.53 -14.29 20.36
CA SER A 163 -15.85 -12.98 20.31
C SER A 163 -16.48 -12.10 19.23
N ALA A 164 -16.68 -10.81 19.51
CA ALA A 164 -17.40 -9.91 18.61
C ALA A 164 -16.75 -9.80 17.21
N ALA A 165 -15.41 -9.77 17.16
CA ALA A 165 -14.66 -9.77 15.90
C ALA A 165 -14.59 -11.16 15.23
N CYS A 166 -15.25 -12.18 15.78
CA CYS A 166 -15.46 -13.48 15.13
C CYS A 166 -16.94 -13.69 14.74
N GLN A 167 -17.74 -12.62 14.73
CA GLN A 167 -19.13 -12.63 14.31
C GLN A 167 -19.31 -11.79 13.05
N PHE A 168 -20.40 -12.03 12.34
CA PHE A 168 -20.80 -11.15 11.24
C PHE A 168 -21.20 -9.78 11.79
N SER A 169 -20.85 -8.71 11.08
CA SER A 169 -21.25 -7.35 11.41
C SER A 169 -21.50 -6.57 10.12
N ALA A 170 -22.75 -6.15 9.88
CA ALA A 170 -23.14 -5.30 8.75
C ALA A 170 -22.51 -3.88 8.75
N GLN A 171 -21.58 -3.60 9.67
CA GLN A 171 -20.79 -2.38 9.70
C GLN A 171 -19.30 -2.63 9.44
N ASN A 172 -18.83 -3.87 9.61
CA ASN A 172 -17.40 -4.19 9.61
C ASN A 172 -17.05 -5.40 8.73
N SER A 173 -18.04 -6.17 8.25
CA SER A 173 -17.83 -7.37 7.44
C SER A 173 -17.56 -7.06 5.97
N ILE A 174 -17.79 -5.83 5.51
CA ILE A 174 -17.50 -5.42 4.12
C ILE A 174 -16.06 -5.70 3.70
N GLU A 175 -15.08 -5.58 4.62
CA GLU A 175 -13.68 -5.90 4.34
C GLU A 175 -13.49 -7.40 4.03
N VAL A 176 -14.06 -8.28 4.86
CA VAL A 176 -13.89 -9.72 4.65
C VAL A 176 -14.75 -10.25 3.50
N ALA A 177 -15.89 -9.62 3.21
CA ALA A 177 -16.68 -9.87 2.00
C ALA A 177 -15.86 -9.50 0.75
N LEU A 178 -15.24 -8.32 0.77
CA LEU A 178 -14.33 -7.88 -0.26
C LEU A 178 -13.16 -8.87 -0.47
N ASP A 179 -12.47 -9.25 0.61
CA ASP A 179 -11.31 -10.13 0.56
C ASP A 179 -11.64 -11.50 -0.06
N VAL A 180 -12.74 -12.12 0.36
CA VAL A 180 -13.14 -13.45 -0.14
C VAL A 180 -13.63 -13.37 -1.58
N GLU A 181 -14.38 -12.33 -1.95
CA GLU A 181 -14.94 -12.17 -3.29
C GLU A 181 -13.86 -12.00 -4.35
N TYR A 182 -12.83 -11.19 -4.08
CA TYR A 182 -11.76 -10.92 -5.05
C TYR A 182 -10.63 -11.96 -5.02
N ALA A 183 -10.36 -12.61 -3.89
CA ALA A 183 -9.51 -13.80 -3.89
C ALA A 183 -10.15 -14.95 -4.70
N HIS A 184 -11.46 -15.17 -4.53
CA HIS A 184 -12.22 -16.17 -5.26
C HIS A 184 -12.43 -15.81 -6.74
N GLY A 185 -12.59 -14.52 -7.04
CA GLY A 185 -12.74 -14.04 -8.40
C GLY A 185 -11.50 -14.28 -9.27
N VAL A 186 -10.31 -14.13 -8.68
CA VAL A 186 -9.04 -14.44 -9.35
C VAL A 186 -8.77 -15.94 -9.36
N ALA A 187 -8.76 -16.61 -8.20
CA ALA A 187 -8.46 -18.03 -8.09
C ALA A 187 -9.71 -18.88 -7.71
N PRO A 188 -10.63 -19.13 -8.65
CA PRO A 188 -11.96 -19.69 -8.35
C PRO A 188 -11.95 -21.15 -7.85
N ALA A 189 -10.86 -21.88 -8.03
CA ALA A 189 -10.70 -23.25 -7.53
C ALA A 189 -9.82 -23.35 -6.27
N ALA A 190 -9.26 -22.24 -5.78
CA ALA A 190 -8.53 -22.22 -4.52
C ALA A 190 -9.48 -22.32 -3.32
N ARG A 191 -9.13 -23.14 -2.33
CA ARG A 191 -9.84 -23.17 -1.05
C ARG A 191 -9.58 -21.86 -0.29
N ILE A 192 -10.62 -21.23 0.27
CA ILE A 192 -10.45 -19.96 1.01
C ILE A 192 -10.77 -20.13 2.49
N LEU A 193 -9.86 -19.72 3.36
CA LEU A 193 -10.01 -19.77 4.81
C LEU A 193 -9.87 -18.38 5.44
N ASN A 194 -10.93 -17.87 6.06
CA ASN A 194 -10.86 -16.64 6.85
C ASN A 194 -10.47 -16.95 8.30
N TYR A 195 -9.27 -16.54 8.69
CA TYR A 195 -8.76 -16.56 10.05
C TYR A 195 -9.02 -15.21 10.73
N MET A 196 -9.96 -15.21 11.66
CA MET A 196 -10.42 -14.02 12.38
C MET A 196 -9.70 -13.87 13.70
N ALA A 197 -9.05 -12.72 13.90
CA ALA A 197 -8.59 -12.27 15.19
C ALA A 197 -9.74 -12.13 16.19
N LYS A 198 -9.46 -12.39 17.47
CA LYS A 198 -10.43 -12.29 18.57
C LYS A 198 -11.00 -10.88 18.72
N SER A 199 -10.19 -9.85 18.46
CA SER A 199 -10.56 -8.43 18.44
C SER A 199 -9.67 -7.65 17.48
N THR A 200 -9.90 -6.34 17.33
CA THR A 200 -9.07 -5.44 16.53
C THR A 200 -7.77 -5.03 17.22
N ALA A 201 -7.55 -5.44 18.47
CA ALA A 201 -6.32 -5.14 19.20
C ALA A 201 -5.09 -5.79 18.56
N LEU A 202 -3.94 -5.11 18.61
CA LEU A 202 -2.68 -5.60 18.04
C LEU A 202 -2.30 -7.00 18.55
N VAL A 203 -2.43 -7.24 19.86
CA VAL A 203 -2.08 -8.54 20.48
C VAL A 203 -2.90 -9.71 19.94
N ASP A 204 -4.19 -9.48 19.63
CA ASP A 204 -5.07 -10.52 19.10
C ASP A 204 -4.77 -10.80 17.61
N PHE A 205 -4.31 -9.79 16.87
CA PHE A 205 -3.78 -9.98 15.51
C PHE A 205 -2.44 -10.71 15.51
N THR A 206 -1.49 -10.37 16.39
CA THR A 206 -0.24 -11.12 16.57
C THR A 206 -0.51 -12.59 16.87
N ALA A 207 -1.46 -12.88 17.78
CA ALA A 207 -1.88 -14.24 18.07
C ALA A 207 -2.52 -14.93 16.85
N ALA A 208 -3.35 -14.21 16.07
CA ALA A 208 -3.96 -14.73 14.87
C ALA A 208 -2.95 -15.06 13.76
N TYR A 209 -1.98 -14.19 13.52
CA TYR A 209 -0.89 -14.43 12.58
C TYR A 209 -0.10 -15.67 12.99
N ASN A 210 0.31 -15.76 14.26
CA ASN A 210 1.02 -16.93 14.75
C ASN A 210 0.18 -18.20 14.62
N ARG A 211 -1.13 -18.12 14.84
CA ARG A 211 -2.06 -19.24 14.68
C ARG A 211 -2.08 -19.75 13.23
N ILE A 212 -2.18 -18.86 12.24
CA ILE A 212 -2.13 -19.20 10.82
C ILE A 212 -0.83 -19.95 10.48
N VAL A 213 0.30 -19.43 10.95
CA VAL A 213 1.62 -20.05 10.71
C VAL A 213 1.70 -21.43 11.36
N THR A 214 1.17 -21.61 12.57
CA THR A 214 1.23 -22.92 13.26
C THR A 214 0.21 -23.95 12.77
N ASP A 215 -0.97 -23.51 12.31
CA ASP A 215 -1.95 -24.40 11.69
C ASP A 215 -1.52 -24.80 10.27
N ASN A 216 -0.74 -23.92 9.61
CA ASN A 216 -0.23 -24.05 8.25
C ASN A 216 -1.25 -24.59 7.24
N PRO A 217 -2.42 -23.95 7.08
CA PRO A 217 -3.50 -24.50 6.28
C PRO A 217 -3.31 -24.33 4.76
N GLY A 218 -2.34 -23.52 4.34
CA GLY A 218 -2.02 -23.19 2.95
C GLY A 218 -0.74 -22.35 2.86
N HIS A 219 -0.26 -22.11 1.63
CA HIS A 219 0.99 -21.38 1.36
C HIS A 219 0.78 -19.93 0.91
N VAL A 220 -0.46 -19.48 0.71
CA VAL A 220 -0.75 -18.10 0.32
C VAL A 220 -1.62 -17.44 1.38
N VAL A 221 -1.15 -16.31 1.91
CA VAL A 221 -1.84 -15.57 2.97
C VAL A 221 -1.96 -14.10 2.56
N THR A 222 -3.13 -13.52 2.77
CA THR A 222 -3.39 -12.10 2.55
C THR A 222 -3.97 -11.45 3.81
N THR A 223 -3.67 -10.18 4.02
CA THR A 223 -4.35 -9.36 5.00
C THR A 223 -4.61 -7.96 4.48
N SER A 224 -5.85 -7.54 4.62
CA SER A 224 -6.29 -6.18 4.31
C SER A 224 -6.41 -5.31 5.57
N TRP A 225 -5.80 -5.76 6.68
CA TRP A 225 -5.82 -5.09 7.96
C TRP A 225 -4.44 -4.52 8.29
N GLY A 226 -4.40 -3.25 8.68
CA GLY A 226 -3.15 -2.58 8.97
C GLY A 226 -3.22 -1.53 10.07
N ALA A 227 -2.06 -1.01 10.43
CA ALA A 227 -1.92 0.14 11.33
C ALA A 227 -0.64 0.92 10.97
N CYS A 228 -0.63 2.21 11.26
CA CYS A 228 0.53 3.07 11.12
C CYS A 228 1.75 2.44 11.82
N GLU A 229 2.85 2.22 11.09
CA GLU A 229 4.06 1.57 11.64
C GLU A 229 4.59 2.29 12.89
N ALA A 230 4.57 3.62 12.89
CA ALA A 230 5.11 4.42 13.98
C ALA A 230 4.24 4.42 15.25
N ASP A 231 2.97 4.02 15.14
CA ASP A 231 2.07 3.91 16.29
C ASP A 231 2.23 2.53 16.97
N ILE A 232 2.80 1.52 16.29
CA ILE A 232 2.93 0.16 16.82
C ILE A 232 4.17 0.06 17.72
N PRO A 233 4.05 -0.49 18.94
CA PRO A 233 5.20 -0.75 19.81
C PRO A 233 6.25 -1.64 19.12
N SER A 234 7.53 -1.32 19.32
CA SER A 234 8.66 -2.02 18.69
C SER A 234 8.66 -3.53 18.99
N GLY A 235 8.27 -3.93 20.21
CA GLY A 235 8.14 -5.33 20.58
C GLY A 235 7.07 -6.09 19.79
N THR A 236 5.97 -5.41 19.42
CA THR A 236 4.93 -5.97 18.55
C THR A 236 5.41 -6.07 17.11
N LEU A 237 6.05 -5.02 16.57
CA LEU A 237 6.65 -5.05 15.24
C LEU A 237 7.66 -6.20 15.09
N ALA A 238 8.54 -6.38 16.09
CA ALA A 238 9.53 -7.46 16.10
C ALA A 238 8.89 -8.85 16.23
N ALA A 239 7.83 -8.99 17.03
CA ALA A 239 7.11 -10.25 17.18
C ALA A 239 6.38 -10.64 15.88
N ASP A 240 5.63 -9.71 15.28
CA ASP A 240 4.93 -9.93 14.01
C ASP A 240 5.94 -10.27 12.90
N ASP A 241 7.05 -9.54 12.79
CA ASP A 241 8.08 -9.83 11.78
C ASP A 241 8.73 -11.21 11.96
N ALA A 242 8.99 -11.64 13.20
CA ALA A 242 9.51 -12.98 13.48
C ALA A 242 8.50 -14.08 13.11
N ILE A 243 7.20 -13.83 13.29
CA ILE A 243 6.13 -14.73 12.85
C ILE A 243 6.12 -14.84 11.33
N PHE A 244 6.17 -13.72 10.60
CA PHE A 244 6.22 -13.71 9.13
C PHE A 244 7.50 -14.35 8.59
N ALA A 245 8.64 -14.17 9.25
CA ALA A 245 9.88 -14.87 8.92
C ALA A 245 9.72 -16.40 9.06
N ASN A 246 9.08 -16.86 10.14
CA ASN A 246 8.76 -18.29 10.30
C ASN A 246 7.80 -18.78 9.21
N ALA A 247 6.82 -17.96 8.84
CA ALA A 247 5.88 -18.25 7.77
C ALA A 247 6.59 -18.47 6.43
N ASN A 248 7.47 -17.55 6.04
CA ASN A 248 8.29 -17.68 4.82
C ASN A 248 9.16 -18.96 4.86
N ALA A 249 9.72 -19.31 6.02
CA ALA A 249 10.54 -20.50 6.18
C ALA A 249 9.78 -21.83 6.01
N ILE A 250 8.46 -21.83 6.22
CA ILE A 250 7.59 -23.00 6.01
C ILE A 250 6.83 -22.96 4.67
N GLY A 251 7.21 -22.04 3.77
CA GLY A 251 6.64 -21.96 2.43
C GLY A 251 5.50 -20.94 2.26
N GLN A 252 5.05 -20.26 3.32
CA GLN A 252 3.98 -19.28 3.22
C GLN A 252 4.46 -17.93 2.66
N SER A 253 3.77 -17.47 1.62
CA SER A 253 3.87 -16.13 1.06
C SER A 253 2.76 -15.24 1.60
N TRP A 254 3.15 -14.10 2.17
CA TRP A 254 2.24 -13.16 2.82
C TRP A 254 2.14 -11.88 2.01
N PHE A 255 0.92 -11.43 1.79
CA PHE A 255 0.58 -10.17 1.15
C PHE A 255 -0.18 -9.28 2.12
N ALA A 256 0.08 -7.97 2.05
CA ALA A 256 -0.67 -7.00 2.83
C ALA A 256 -0.99 -5.75 2.02
N ALA A 257 -2.21 -5.24 2.16
CA ALA A 257 -2.61 -3.94 1.65
C ALA A 257 -1.65 -2.86 2.18
N SER A 258 -1.10 -2.02 1.30
CA SER A 258 -0.06 -1.05 1.67
C SER A 258 -0.59 0.21 2.35
N GLY A 259 -1.91 0.37 2.42
CA GLY A 259 -2.61 1.48 3.05
C GLY A 259 -3.34 2.38 2.05
N ASP A 260 -4.27 3.19 2.56
CA ASP A 260 -5.20 4.00 1.77
C ASP A 260 -5.10 5.52 2.05
N SER A 261 -4.08 5.91 2.82
CA SER A 261 -3.84 7.29 3.26
C SER A 261 -2.69 7.96 2.49
N GLY A 262 -2.38 7.43 1.29
CA GLY A 262 -1.21 7.81 0.51
C GLY A 262 0.09 7.62 1.30
N SER A 263 1.05 8.51 1.08
CA SER A 263 2.34 8.51 1.78
C SER A 263 2.29 8.80 3.29
N ARG A 264 1.10 9.08 3.86
CA ARG A 264 0.96 9.70 5.19
C ARG A 264 0.03 8.97 6.16
N ASP A 265 0.21 7.66 6.31
CA ASP A 265 -0.66 6.79 7.12
C ASP A 265 -0.72 7.17 8.62
N CYS A 266 0.33 7.82 9.14
CA CYS A 266 0.42 8.22 10.54
C CYS A 266 -0.02 9.68 10.77
N HIS A 267 -1.33 9.96 10.86
CA HIS A 267 -1.83 11.29 11.24
C HIS A 267 -1.35 12.44 10.32
N ASN A 268 -1.23 12.18 9.02
CA ASN A 268 -0.70 13.09 8.00
C ASN A 268 0.83 13.32 8.05
N THR A 269 1.61 12.48 8.74
CA THR A 269 3.08 12.45 8.61
C THR A 269 3.51 11.27 7.74
N ALA A 270 4.62 11.43 7.03
CA ALA A 270 5.08 10.47 6.05
C ALA A 270 5.53 9.15 6.72
N HIS A 271 4.76 8.10 6.54
CA HIS A 271 4.98 6.77 7.13
C HIS A 271 4.23 5.71 6.34
N VAL A 272 4.71 4.49 6.49
CA VAL A 272 4.15 3.29 5.86
C VAL A 272 3.22 2.53 6.80
N ASP A 273 2.38 1.71 6.21
CA ASP A 273 1.47 0.80 6.90
C ASP A 273 2.17 -0.50 7.30
N ASN A 274 1.79 -1.08 8.42
CA ASN A 274 2.19 -2.42 8.84
C ASN A 274 0.95 -3.32 8.82
N PRO A 275 1.01 -4.60 8.39
CA PRO A 275 2.21 -5.41 8.17
C PRO A 275 2.89 -5.24 6.82
N ALA A 276 2.35 -4.42 5.91
CA ALA A 276 2.98 -4.14 4.62
C ALA A 276 4.40 -3.57 4.73
N SER A 277 4.84 -3.05 5.88
CA SER A 277 6.22 -2.60 6.11
C SER A 277 7.19 -3.71 6.53
N SER A 278 6.73 -4.91 6.90
CA SER A 278 7.62 -6.03 7.21
C SER A 278 8.40 -6.47 5.94
N PRO A 279 9.69 -6.82 6.05
CA PRO A 279 10.48 -7.41 4.95
C PRO A 279 10.04 -8.84 4.59
N HIS A 280 9.21 -9.48 5.42
CA HIS A 280 8.71 -10.85 5.22
C HIS A 280 7.29 -10.91 4.63
N VAL A 281 6.72 -9.72 4.34
CA VAL A 281 5.39 -9.53 3.75
C VAL A 281 5.56 -8.68 2.49
N ILE A 282 4.89 -9.07 1.41
CA ILE A 282 4.83 -8.30 0.17
C ILE A 282 3.74 -7.24 0.33
N GLY A 283 4.15 -5.97 0.31
CA GLY A 283 3.23 -4.84 0.36
C GLY A 283 2.59 -4.62 -1.00
N VAL A 284 1.26 -4.49 -1.04
CA VAL A 284 0.48 -4.35 -2.27
C VAL A 284 -0.18 -2.97 -2.33
N GLY A 285 0.30 -2.15 -3.27
CA GLY A 285 -0.19 -0.81 -3.55
C GLY A 285 -1.34 -0.75 -4.54
N GLY A 286 -1.69 0.48 -4.87
CA GLY A 286 -2.89 0.83 -5.61
C GLY A 286 -2.63 1.66 -6.87
N THR A 287 -3.36 1.34 -7.93
CA THR A 287 -3.40 2.08 -9.19
C THR A 287 -4.82 2.57 -9.51
N THR A 288 -4.89 3.52 -10.44
CA THR A 288 -6.12 3.95 -11.12
C THR A 288 -6.11 3.33 -12.52
N PRO A 289 -6.95 2.32 -12.81
CA PRO A 289 -6.96 1.64 -14.09
C PRO A 289 -7.79 2.35 -15.15
N THR A 290 -7.45 2.08 -16.40
CA THR A 290 -8.27 2.38 -17.57
C THR A 290 -8.19 1.19 -18.52
N CYS A 291 -9.36 0.71 -18.95
CA CYS A 291 -9.43 -0.36 -19.94
C CYS A 291 -9.15 0.16 -21.34
N SER A 292 -8.59 -0.69 -22.21
CA SER A 292 -8.33 -0.40 -23.63
C SER A 292 -9.60 0.06 -24.37
N SER A 293 -10.74 -0.52 -23.99
CA SER A 293 -12.09 -0.06 -24.27
C SER A 293 -13.05 -0.68 -23.25
N GLY A 294 -14.29 -0.20 -23.24
CA GLY A 294 -15.28 -0.66 -22.26
C GLY A 294 -15.28 0.16 -20.98
N LEU A 295 -15.84 -0.40 -19.89
CA LEU A 295 -16.19 0.35 -18.67
C LEU A 295 -16.98 1.65 -18.95
N THR A 296 -17.92 1.60 -19.90
CA THR A 296 -18.83 2.70 -20.21
C THR A 296 -20.30 2.24 -20.13
N PRO A 297 -21.28 3.15 -19.94
CA PRO A 297 -22.70 2.77 -19.98
C PRO A 297 -23.12 1.95 -21.20
N ALA A 298 -22.48 2.22 -22.35
CA ALA A 298 -22.78 1.52 -23.61
C ALA A 298 -22.01 0.19 -23.77
N SER A 299 -20.91 0.01 -23.04
CA SER A 299 -20.06 -1.19 -23.05
C SER A 299 -19.48 -1.36 -21.65
N PRO A 300 -20.23 -1.98 -20.71
CA PRO A 300 -19.89 -1.97 -19.30
C PRO A 300 -18.70 -2.87 -18.95
N ALA A 301 -18.41 -3.90 -19.75
CA ALA A 301 -17.29 -4.79 -19.52
C ALA A 301 -15.95 -4.17 -19.99
N CYS A 302 -14.86 -4.46 -19.28
CA CYS A 302 -13.49 -4.13 -19.64
C CYS A 302 -13.01 -5.03 -20.77
N ALA A 303 -12.49 -4.45 -21.86
CA ALA A 303 -11.96 -5.22 -22.98
C ALA A 303 -10.49 -5.66 -22.79
N GLY A 304 -9.83 -5.21 -21.72
CA GLY A 304 -8.46 -5.54 -21.37
C GLY A 304 -7.63 -4.32 -20.98
N TYR A 305 -6.34 -4.53 -20.70
CA TYR A 305 -5.40 -3.48 -20.29
C TYR A 305 -5.34 -2.28 -21.24
N GLY A 306 -5.61 -1.09 -20.73
CA GLY A 306 -5.40 0.18 -21.44
C GLY A 306 -4.20 0.96 -20.90
N SER A 307 -4.32 1.45 -19.67
CA SER A 307 -3.25 2.16 -18.96
C SER A 307 -3.57 2.23 -17.47
N GLU A 308 -2.54 2.46 -16.65
CA GLU A 308 -2.69 2.73 -15.23
C GLU A 308 -1.89 3.97 -14.81
N THR A 309 -2.41 4.70 -13.82
CA THR A 309 -1.67 5.74 -13.10
C THR A 309 -1.63 5.42 -11.61
N ALA A 310 -0.65 5.93 -10.89
CA ALA A 310 -0.59 5.76 -9.45
C ALA A 310 -1.82 6.37 -8.75
N TRP A 311 -2.49 5.57 -7.90
CA TRP A 311 -3.60 6.06 -7.10
C TRP A 311 -3.08 6.94 -5.96
N ASN A 312 -3.65 8.13 -5.78
CA ASN A 312 -3.19 9.04 -4.73
C ASN A 312 -3.47 8.53 -3.30
N GLY A 313 -4.39 7.57 -3.15
CA GLY A 313 -4.62 6.87 -1.88
C GLY A 313 -3.59 5.78 -1.60
N SER A 314 -2.84 5.30 -2.60
CA SER A 314 -1.92 4.17 -2.45
C SER A 314 -0.87 4.41 -1.37
N GLY A 315 -0.88 3.59 -0.33
CA GLY A 315 0.08 3.62 0.74
C GLY A 315 1.47 3.25 0.23
N GLY A 316 2.48 4.00 0.66
CA GLY A 316 3.84 3.77 0.22
C GLY A 316 4.84 4.80 0.70
N GLY A 317 6.10 4.41 0.78
CA GLY A 317 7.18 5.22 1.31
C GLY A 317 8.32 4.38 1.88
N VAL A 318 9.00 4.95 2.87
CA VAL A 318 10.15 4.35 3.54
C VAL A 318 9.73 3.95 4.95
N SER A 319 9.97 2.69 5.34
CA SER A 319 9.81 2.23 6.71
C SER A 319 10.73 3.00 7.66
N GLY A 320 10.22 3.36 8.83
CA GLY A 320 10.99 3.93 9.93
C GLY A 320 11.66 2.90 10.82
N THR A 321 11.38 1.61 10.60
CA THR A 321 11.75 0.52 11.51
C THR A 321 12.58 -0.56 10.83
N PHE A 322 12.11 -1.10 9.70
CA PHE A 322 12.67 -2.30 9.11
C PHE A 322 13.81 -2.00 8.15
N ALA A 323 14.89 -2.77 8.29
CA ALA A 323 15.98 -2.78 7.34
C ALA A 323 15.50 -3.29 5.97
N ARG A 324 16.14 -2.78 4.91
CA ARG A 324 15.86 -3.20 3.55
C ARG A 324 16.18 -4.70 3.38
N PRO A 325 15.23 -5.51 2.88
CA PRO A 325 15.53 -6.91 2.59
C PRO A 325 16.48 -7.03 1.40
N PRO A 326 17.35 -8.06 1.34
CA PRO A 326 18.34 -8.20 0.26
C PRO A 326 17.74 -8.29 -1.15
N PHE A 327 16.49 -8.73 -1.29
CA PHE A 327 15.82 -8.81 -2.59
C PHE A 327 15.43 -7.44 -3.16
N GLN A 328 15.25 -6.42 -2.31
CA GLN A 328 14.75 -5.10 -2.73
C GLN A 328 15.88 -4.27 -3.35
N THR A 329 16.27 -4.65 -4.56
CA THR A 329 17.34 -4.04 -5.35
C THR A 329 16.98 -4.07 -6.84
N GLY A 330 17.69 -3.30 -7.67
CA GLY A 330 17.46 -3.24 -9.12
C GLY A 330 16.42 -2.19 -9.53
N CYS A 331 16.17 -2.07 -10.83
CA CYS A 331 15.10 -1.26 -11.44
C CYS A 331 14.71 0.04 -10.73
N GLY A 332 15.59 1.03 -10.60
CA GLY A 332 15.18 2.32 -10.03
C GLY A 332 14.89 2.32 -8.52
N VAL A 333 15.05 1.19 -7.81
CA VAL A 333 15.02 1.16 -6.34
C VAL A 333 16.01 2.19 -5.79
N PRO A 334 15.56 3.22 -5.07
CA PRO A 334 16.42 4.31 -4.63
C PRO A 334 17.42 3.83 -3.57
N ALA A 335 18.60 4.44 -3.54
CA ALA A 335 19.60 4.14 -2.52
C ALA A 335 19.05 4.35 -1.10
N GLY A 336 19.48 3.51 -0.15
CA GLY A 336 19.03 3.56 1.23
C GLY A 336 19.17 2.21 1.92
N THR A 337 18.93 2.19 3.23
CA THR A 337 19.08 0.99 4.07
C THR A 337 17.77 0.49 4.66
N LEU A 338 16.67 1.21 4.43
CA LEU A 338 15.36 0.93 5.00
C LEU A 338 14.42 0.33 3.95
N ARG A 339 13.48 -0.49 4.41
CA ARG A 339 12.44 -1.16 3.62
C ARG A 339 11.56 -0.13 2.94
N LEU A 340 11.37 -0.25 1.64
CA LEU A 340 10.49 0.59 0.83
C LEU A 340 9.16 -0.11 0.57
N VAL A 341 8.04 0.60 0.59
CA VAL A 341 6.67 0.10 0.37
C VAL A 341 6.03 0.89 -0.78
N PRO A 342 5.17 0.30 -1.62
CA PRO A 342 4.84 -1.12 -1.71
C PRO A 342 5.90 -1.91 -2.49
N ASP A 343 5.70 -3.22 -2.65
CA ASP A 343 6.53 -4.09 -3.50
C ASP A 343 5.92 -4.24 -4.89
N VAL A 344 4.60 -4.36 -4.97
CA VAL A 344 3.81 -4.50 -6.21
C VAL A 344 2.51 -3.71 -6.08
N ALA A 345 1.70 -3.60 -7.13
CA ALA A 345 0.39 -2.96 -7.06
C ALA A 345 -0.66 -3.70 -7.90
N LEU A 346 -1.94 -3.41 -7.67
CA LEU A 346 -3.07 -3.61 -8.59
C LEU A 346 -4.02 -2.41 -8.47
N GLU A 347 -5.13 -2.45 -9.17
CA GLU A 347 -6.15 -1.43 -9.10
C GLU A 347 -6.72 -1.30 -7.69
N ALA A 348 -6.97 -0.06 -7.27
CA ALA A 348 -7.44 0.27 -5.94
C ALA A 348 -8.23 1.59 -5.89
N ASP A 349 -8.28 2.37 -6.99
CA ASP A 349 -8.94 3.67 -7.00
C ASP A 349 -10.47 3.52 -6.91
N PRO A 350 -11.17 4.35 -6.09
CA PRO A 350 -12.63 4.46 -6.07
C PRO A 350 -13.33 4.73 -7.41
N SER A 351 -12.58 5.13 -8.44
CA SER A 351 -13.07 5.25 -9.80
C SER A 351 -12.12 4.51 -10.76
N PRO A 352 -12.54 3.36 -11.33
CA PRO A 352 -13.90 2.84 -11.39
C PRO A 352 -14.41 2.16 -10.09
N GLY A 353 -13.51 1.72 -9.20
CA GLY A 353 -13.83 0.89 -8.04
C GLY A 353 -14.35 -0.50 -8.42
N ASN A 354 -14.80 -1.25 -7.42
CA ASN A 354 -15.12 -2.67 -7.53
C ASN A 354 -16.48 -3.00 -6.93
N TYR A 355 -17.25 -3.83 -7.63
CA TYR A 355 -18.49 -4.36 -7.07
C TYR A 355 -18.19 -5.35 -5.97
N VAL A 356 -18.81 -5.16 -4.80
CA VAL A 356 -18.75 -6.06 -3.63
C VAL A 356 -20.16 -6.30 -3.11
N LEU A 357 -20.49 -7.52 -2.70
CA LEU A 357 -21.78 -7.84 -2.10
C LEU A 357 -21.63 -8.09 -0.58
N GLU A 358 -22.31 -7.29 0.23
CA GLU A 358 -22.36 -7.51 1.69
C GLU A 358 -23.77 -7.29 2.21
N ASN A 359 -24.22 -8.21 3.06
CA ASN A 359 -25.53 -8.20 3.70
C ASN A 359 -26.67 -8.05 2.68
N GLY A 360 -26.57 -8.73 1.53
CA GLY A 360 -27.50 -8.63 0.41
C GLY A 360 -27.52 -7.28 -0.33
N THR A 361 -26.57 -6.38 -0.07
CA THR A 361 -26.45 -5.06 -0.70
C THR A 361 -25.17 -4.95 -1.52
N TRP A 362 -25.29 -4.46 -2.75
CA TRP A 362 -24.14 -4.18 -3.60
C TRP A 362 -23.49 -2.85 -3.23
N PHE A 363 -22.17 -2.85 -3.16
CA PHE A 363 -21.33 -1.69 -2.91
C PHE A 363 -20.32 -1.52 -4.03
N ILE A 364 -19.88 -0.28 -4.23
CA ILE A 364 -18.58 0.01 -4.83
C ILE A 364 -17.59 0.20 -3.71
N VAL A 365 -16.57 -0.64 -3.69
CA VAL A 365 -15.47 -0.62 -2.75
C VAL A 365 -14.17 -0.39 -3.52
N ALA A 366 -13.20 0.18 -2.84
CA ALA A 366 -11.88 0.50 -3.35
C ALA A 366 -10.89 0.46 -2.19
N GLY A 367 -9.61 0.69 -2.46
CA GLY A 367 -8.54 0.57 -1.48
C GLY A 367 -7.53 -0.49 -1.85
N THR A 368 -6.36 -0.43 -1.23
CA THR A 368 -5.33 -1.46 -1.37
C THR A 368 -5.80 -2.83 -0.83
N SER A 369 -6.87 -2.84 -0.02
CA SER A 369 -7.67 -4.02 0.33
C SER A 369 -8.24 -4.79 -0.85
N ILE A 370 -8.50 -4.14 -1.99
CA ILE A 370 -8.94 -4.84 -3.22
C ILE A 370 -7.75 -5.55 -3.86
N ALA A 371 -6.58 -4.92 -3.84
CA ALA A 371 -5.39 -5.37 -4.55
C ALA A 371 -4.69 -6.54 -3.84
N ALA A 372 -4.60 -6.53 -2.51
CA ALA A 372 -3.92 -7.57 -1.74
C ALA A 372 -4.51 -9.00 -1.92
N PRO A 373 -5.83 -9.23 -1.78
CA PRO A 373 -6.44 -10.54 -2.01
C PRO A 373 -6.37 -10.99 -3.48
N GLN A 374 -6.41 -10.06 -4.45
CA GLN A 374 -6.17 -10.40 -5.86
C GLN A 374 -4.74 -10.89 -6.10
N TRP A 375 -3.73 -10.22 -5.53
CA TRP A 375 -2.34 -10.68 -5.60
C TRP A 375 -2.14 -12.07 -4.95
N ALA A 376 -2.86 -12.35 -3.87
CA ALA A 376 -2.90 -13.70 -3.30
C ALA A 376 -3.55 -14.71 -4.26
N GLY A 377 -4.63 -14.34 -4.96
CA GLY A 377 -5.21 -15.14 -6.04
C GLY A 377 -4.18 -15.49 -7.13
N PHE A 378 -3.52 -14.48 -7.69
CA PHE A 378 -2.50 -14.68 -8.72
C PHE A 378 -1.31 -15.52 -8.21
N LEU A 379 -0.92 -15.38 -6.95
CA LEU A 379 0.12 -16.25 -6.39
C LEU A 379 -0.37 -17.69 -6.23
N ALA A 380 -1.64 -17.92 -5.88
CA ALA A 380 -2.19 -19.27 -5.81
C ALA A 380 -2.18 -19.95 -7.20
N GLU A 381 -2.52 -19.22 -8.26
CA GLU A 381 -2.39 -19.73 -9.63
C GLU A 381 -0.93 -20.00 -10.02
N LEU A 382 0.00 -19.14 -9.60
CA LEU A 382 1.42 -19.37 -9.80
C LEU A 382 1.93 -20.58 -9.01
N ASP A 383 1.44 -20.80 -7.78
CA ASP A 383 1.83 -21.96 -6.96
C ASP A 383 1.27 -23.25 -7.55
N GLN A 384 0.01 -23.25 -8.01
CA GLN A 384 -0.57 -24.34 -8.80
C GLN A 384 0.32 -24.67 -10.00
N ARG A 385 0.78 -23.65 -10.74
CA ARG A 385 1.71 -23.82 -11.87
C ARG A 385 3.06 -24.38 -11.43
N ALA A 386 3.56 -24.00 -10.26
CA ALA A 386 4.83 -24.46 -9.70
C ALA A 386 4.75 -25.86 -9.05
N GLY A 387 3.55 -26.40 -8.86
CA GLY A 387 3.31 -27.71 -8.27
C GLY A 387 2.88 -27.68 -6.79
N GLY A 388 2.52 -26.52 -6.24
CA GLY A 388 1.85 -26.34 -4.94
C GLY A 388 2.74 -26.51 -3.72
N ALA A 389 4.02 -26.15 -3.84
CA ALA A 389 5.00 -26.27 -2.75
C ALA A 389 5.13 -25.00 -1.90
N GLY A 390 4.52 -23.89 -2.33
CA GLY A 390 4.70 -22.58 -1.74
C GLY A 390 6.02 -21.92 -2.14
N PHE A 391 6.03 -20.58 -2.16
CA PHE A 391 7.21 -19.79 -2.51
C PHE A 391 7.98 -19.25 -1.29
N GLY A 392 7.45 -19.42 -0.07
CA GLY A 392 8.01 -18.75 1.11
C GLY A 392 7.98 -17.24 0.92
N ASN A 393 9.11 -16.55 0.99
CA ASN A 393 9.18 -15.13 0.62
C ASN A 393 9.36 -14.97 -0.91
N PRO A 394 8.36 -14.48 -1.66
CA PRO A 394 8.49 -14.38 -3.11
C PRO A 394 9.27 -13.13 -3.56
N GLY A 395 9.79 -12.29 -2.64
CA GLY A 395 10.43 -11.01 -2.99
C GLY A 395 11.60 -11.16 -3.98
N ALA A 396 12.45 -12.18 -3.83
CA ALA A 396 13.55 -12.41 -4.78
C ALA A 396 13.05 -12.77 -6.20
N LEU A 397 11.95 -13.52 -6.28
CA LEU A 397 11.30 -13.85 -7.56
C LEU A 397 10.71 -12.59 -8.21
N LEU A 398 9.94 -11.81 -7.44
CA LEU A 398 9.26 -10.60 -7.93
C LEU A 398 10.27 -9.56 -8.45
N TYR A 399 11.24 -9.18 -7.61
CA TYR A 399 12.25 -8.18 -8.00
C TYR A 399 13.19 -8.70 -9.11
N GLY A 400 13.38 -10.02 -9.21
CA GLY A 400 14.15 -10.64 -10.30
C GLY A 400 13.50 -10.51 -11.68
N LEU A 401 12.17 -10.33 -11.73
CA LEU A 401 11.41 -10.14 -12.97
C LEU A 401 11.20 -8.66 -13.33
N CYS A 402 11.74 -7.75 -12.52
CA CYS A 402 11.55 -6.35 -12.73
C CYS A 402 12.08 -5.86 -14.09
N GLY A 403 11.34 -4.96 -14.74
CA GLY A 403 11.68 -4.39 -16.05
C GLY A 403 11.43 -5.35 -17.22
N THR A 404 10.87 -6.53 -16.96
CA THR A 404 10.37 -7.44 -18.00
C THR A 404 8.91 -7.13 -18.33
N ALA A 405 8.38 -7.77 -19.37
CA ALA A 405 6.96 -7.66 -19.75
C ALA A 405 6.00 -8.33 -18.74
N ALA A 406 6.52 -8.96 -17.67
CA ALA A 406 5.71 -9.49 -16.58
C ALA A 406 4.97 -8.37 -15.82
N TYR A 407 5.52 -7.16 -15.84
CA TYR A 407 4.93 -6.00 -15.17
C TYR A 407 4.47 -4.94 -16.18
N HIS A 408 3.34 -4.31 -15.87
CA HIS A 408 3.00 -3.00 -16.37
C HIS A 408 3.62 -1.96 -15.43
N ASP A 409 4.59 -1.20 -15.94
CA ASP A 409 5.29 -0.16 -15.19
C ASP A 409 4.46 1.14 -15.13
N ILE A 410 4.12 1.59 -13.93
CA ILE A 410 3.29 2.77 -13.72
C ILE A 410 4.22 3.97 -13.55
N THR A 411 4.19 4.89 -14.51
CA THR A 411 5.19 5.96 -14.60
C THR A 411 4.64 7.37 -14.36
N SER A 412 3.39 7.47 -13.88
CA SER A 412 2.74 8.75 -13.63
C SER A 412 1.74 8.69 -12.48
N GLY A 413 1.52 9.82 -11.81
CA GLY A 413 0.73 9.92 -10.59
C GLY A 413 1.60 9.99 -9.34
N SER A 414 0.98 10.13 -8.17
CA SER A 414 1.67 10.31 -6.89
C SER A 414 0.74 9.95 -5.72
N ASN A 415 1.29 9.51 -4.59
CA ASN A 415 0.56 9.35 -3.33
C ASN A 415 0.79 10.50 -2.34
N GLY A 416 1.06 11.69 -2.85
CA GLY A 416 1.42 12.87 -2.07
C GLY A 416 2.92 13.16 -2.15
N ASP A 417 3.72 12.53 -1.29
CA ASP A 417 5.16 12.82 -1.16
C ASP A 417 6.03 12.03 -2.14
N TYR A 418 5.54 10.92 -2.70
CA TYR A 418 6.23 10.10 -3.69
C TYR A 418 5.49 10.12 -5.02
N THR A 419 6.26 10.09 -6.12
CA THR A 419 5.76 10.14 -7.50
C THR A 419 6.14 8.86 -8.20
N ALA A 420 5.22 8.33 -9.01
CA ALA A 420 5.47 7.16 -9.81
C ALA A 420 6.44 7.47 -10.95
N ALA A 421 7.32 6.52 -11.28
CA ALA A 421 8.42 6.72 -12.22
C ALA A 421 8.84 5.39 -12.86
N ALA A 422 9.62 5.45 -13.93
CA ALA A 422 10.09 4.23 -14.60
C ALA A 422 10.84 3.30 -13.65
N GLY A 423 10.43 2.03 -13.60
CA GLY A 423 10.93 1.02 -12.68
C GLY A 423 10.21 1.04 -11.33
N TYR A 424 10.94 0.69 -10.28
CA TYR A 424 10.42 0.70 -8.92
C TYR A 424 10.17 2.13 -8.44
N ASP A 425 9.00 2.34 -7.84
CA ASP A 425 8.68 3.54 -7.07
C ASP A 425 7.93 3.24 -5.76
N MET A 426 7.91 4.22 -4.86
CA MET A 426 7.25 4.12 -3.55
C MET A 426 5.74 4.41 -3.59
N VAL A 427 5.11 4.25 -4.76
CA VAL A 427 3.65 4.35 -4.91
C VAL A 427 3.05 3.05 -5.42
N THR A 428 3.70 2.42 -6.40
CA THR A 428 3.22 1.22 -7.09
C THR A 428 4.23 0.07 -7.11
N GLY A 429 5.40 0.27 -6.50
CA GLY A 429 6.43 -0.77 -6.40
C GLY A 429 6.93 -1.13 -7.79
N LEU A 430 6.94 -2.42 -8.10
CA LEU A 430 7.29 -2.97 -9.41
C LEU A 430 6.20 -2.76 -10.49
N GLY A 431 5.04 -2.21 -10.12
CA GLY A 431 3.87 -2.04 -10.97
C GLY A 431 2.84 -3.17 -10.80
N THR A 432 1.90 -3.24 -11.75
CA THR A 432 0.89 -4.31 -11.82
C THR A 432 1.35 -5.43 -12.75
N ILE A 433 0.72 -6.60 -12.72
CA ILE A 433 1.13 -7.72 -13.56
C ILE A 433 0.30 -7.87 -14.83
N SER A 434 0.92 -8.46 -15.84
CA SER A 434 0.23 -9.26 -16.86
C SER A 434 0.32 -10.72 -16.43
N ALA A 435 -0.75 -11.30 -15.88
CA ALA A 435 -0.74 -12.59 -15.17
C ALA A 435 -0.14 -13.74 -15.99
N ASP A 436 -0.67 -14.04 -17.19
CA ASP A 436 -0.10 -15.11 -18.04
C ASP A 436 1.39 -14.89 -18.37
N THR A 437 1.77 -13.63 -18.62
CA THR A 437 3.16 -13.25 -18.93
C THR A 437 4.06 -13.41 -17.71
N PHE A 438 3.57 -12.99 -16.55
CA PHE A 438 4.23 -13.11 -15.26
C PHE A 438 4.42 -14.59 -14.88
N PHE A 439 3.38 -15.41 -15.00
CA PHE A 439 3.47 -16.85 -14.73
C PHE A 439 4.49 -17.52 -15.65
N ALA A 440 4.50 -17.15 -16.94
CA ALA A 440 5.46 -17.68 -17.91
C ALA A 440 6.91 -17.34 -17.57
N ALA A 441 7.16 -16.13 -17.09
CA ALA A 441 8.49 -15.69 -16.69
C ALA A 441 8.92 -16.26 -15.33
N ALA A 442 8.00 -16.35 -14.37
CA ALA A 442 8.26 -16.79 -13.00
C ALA A 442 8.52 -18.30 -12.91
N VAL A 443 7.74 -19.12 -13.63
CA VAL A 443 7.89 -20.57 -13.66
C VAL A 443 7.95 -21.04 -15.12
N PRO A 444 9.13 -20.96 -15.76
CA PRO A 444 9.30 -21.41 -17.13
C PRO A 444 9.03 -22.91 -17.25
N THR A 445 8.21 -23.32 -18.22
CA THR A 445 8.05 -24.75 -18.54
C THR A 445 9.40 -25.31 -18.96
N PRO A 446 9.79 -26.54 -18.53
CA PRO A 446 11.00 -27.17 -19.03
C PRO A 446 10.93 -27.31 -20.55
N GLY A 447 11.56 -26.38 -21.27
CA GLY A 447 11.70 -26.48 -22.70
C GLY A 447 12.49 -27.73 -23.01
N THR A 448 12.00 -28.56 -23.92
CA THR A 448 12.84 -29.53 -24.62
C THR A 448 13.94 -28.73 -25.31
N THR A 449 15.06 -28.55 -24.62
CA THR A 449 16.22 -27.91 -25.19
C THR A 449 16.73 -28.89 -26.23
N THR A 450 16.31 -28.71 -27.48
CA THR A 450 16.99 -29.33 -28.61
C THR A 450 18.34 -28.62 -28.67
N THR A 451 19.30 -29.10 -27.88
CA THR A 451 20.68 -28.68 -27.98
C THR A 451 21.17 -29.15 -29.35
N SER A 452 21.12 -28.27 -30.35
CA SER A 452 21.91 -28.45 -31.55
C SER A 452 23.37 -28.29 -31.13
N VAL A 453 23.99 -29.41 -30.80
CA VAL A 453 25.43 -29.49 -30.55
C VAL A 453 26.13 -29.23 -31.89
N SER A 454 26.45 -27.96 -32.16
CA SER A 454 27.50 -27.62 -33.12
C SER A 454 28.83 -28.00 -32.50
N THR A 455 29.34 -29.16 -32.90
CA THR A 455 30.69 -29.63 -32.59
C THR A 455 31.70 -28.71 -33.28
N THR A 456 32.20 -27.71 -32.55
CA THR A 456 33.42 -26.99 -32.94
C THR A 456 34.56 -27.54 -32.10
N SER A 457 35.46 -28.28 -32.74
CA SER A 457 36.68 -28.80 -32.16
C SER A 457 37.70 -27.66 -32.00
N THR A 458 38.03 -27.32 -30.76
CA THR A 458 39.16 -26.44 -30.44
C THR A 458 40.10 -27.11 -29.45
N THR A 459 41.30 -27.40 -29.95
CA THR A 459 42.50 -27.84 -29.26
C THR A 459 42.87 -26.94 -28.09
N THR A 460 43.20 -27.58 -26.97
CA THR A 460 43.68 -26.98 -25.72
C THR A 460 45.13 -26.47 -25.84
N SER A 461 45.38 -25.30 -25.26
CA SER A 461 46.70 -24.89 -24.74
C SER A 461 46.48 -24.04 -23.48
N PRO A 462 47.25 -24.25 -22.40
CA PRO A 462 47.00 -23.57 -21.12
C PRO A 462 47.84 -22.30 -20.99
N THR A 463 47.24 -21.20 -20.52
CA THR A 463 48.00 -20.04 -20.02
C THR A 463 47.31 -19.38 -18.82
N THR A 464 48.01 -19.51 -17.68
CA THR A 464 48.23 -18.65 -16.52
C THR A 464 47.26 -17.52 -16.15
N ALA A 465 46.87 -17.53 -14.87
CA ALA A 465 46.11 -16.50 -14.16
C ALA A 465 46.91 -15.21 -13.89
N SER A 466 46.21 -14.07 -13.85
CA SER A 466 46.71 -12.82 -13.25
C SER A 466 45.60 -12.11 -12.49
N THR A 467 45.93 -11.67 -11.28
CA THR A 467 45.07 -10.96 -10.31
C THR A 467 45.19 -9.45 -10.51
N THR A 468 44.10 -8.70 -10.32
CA THR A 468 44.15 -7.22 -10.26
C THR A 468 43.30 -6.70 -9.10
N THR A 469 43.87 -5.80 -8.31
CA THR A 469 43.28 -5.10 -7.16
C THR A 469 42.94 -3.67 -7.56
N THR A 470 41.81 -3.13 -7.10
CA THR A 470 41.44 -1.70 -7.27
C THR A 470 40.94 -1.08 -5.96
N THR A 471 41.51 0.08 -5.62
CA THR A 471 41.18 0.99 -4.50
C THR A 471 40.07 2.01 -4.88
N PRO A 472 39.28 2.55 -3.93
CA PRO A 472 38.22 3.52 -4.22
C PRO A 472 38.69 5.00 -4.14
N VAL A 473 38.05 5.86 -4.92
CA VAL A 473 38.19 7.33 -4.91
C VAL A 473 36.87 7.97 -4.43
N THR A 474 36.98 8.94 -3.53
CA THR A 474 35.88 9.72 -2.95
C THR A 474 35.54 10.93 -3.84
N GLY A 475 34.25 11.17 -4.13
CA GLY A 475 33.76 12.36 -4.82
C GLY A 475 32.54 12.96 -4.11
N SER A 476 32.59 14.26 -3.83
CA SER A 476 31.50 15.08 -3.27
C SER A 476 30.75 15.78 -4.40
N THR A 477 29.42 15.88 -4.31
CA THR A 477 28.59 16.64 -5.28
C THR A 477 27.57 17.51 -4.57
N THR A 478 27.52 18.78 -4.99
CA THR A 478 26.57 19.82 -4.59
C THR A 478 25.36 19.81 -5.53
N THR A 479 24.15 19.93 -5.00
CA THR A 479 22.88 19.88 -5.76
C THR A 479 22.50 21.26 -6.33
N THR A 480 22.38 21.38 -7.65
CA THR A 480 21.74 22.53 -8.33
C THR A 480 20.30 22.17 -8.73
N ILE A 481 19.32 22.93 -8.24
CA ILE A 481 17.90 22.82 -8.61
C ILE A 481 17.70 23.42 -10.02
N ALA A 482 17.01 22.71 -10.91
CA ALA A 482 16.72 23.18 -12.27
C ALA A 482 15.80 24.43 -12.28
N ALA A 483 16.05 25.37 -13.19
CA ALA A 483 15.32 26.63 -13.29
C ALA A 483 13.95 26.48 -13.99
N CYS A 484 12.94 27.20 -13.50
CA CYS A 484 11.57 27.18 -14.03
C CYS A 484 11.45 27.76 -15.46
N PRO A 485 10.58 27.20 -16.33
CA PRO A 485 10.29 27.77 -17.65
C PRO A 485 9.86 29.24 -17.56
N ALA A 486 10.28 30.12 -18.47
CA ALA A 486 10.10 31.58 -18.37
C ALA A 486 8.65 32.08 -18.53
N ASP A 487 7.83 31.34 -19.29
CA ASP A 487 6.49 31.74 -19.72
C ASP A 487 5.47 30.60 -19.58
N GLY A 488 4.19 30.91 -19.84
CA GLY A 488 3.10 29.94 -19.85
C GLY A 488 2.61 29.53 -18.44
N PHE A 489 1.57 28.69 -18.42
CA PHE A 489 0.98 28.18 -17.17
C PHE A 489 1.97 27.32 -16.38
N SER A 490 2.79 26.52 -17.05
CA SER A 490 3.83 25.69 -16.44
C SER A 490 4.94 26.51 -15.78
N GLY A 491 5.43 27.56 -16.45
CA GLY A 491 6.43 28.47 -15.90
C GLY A 491 5.93 29.23 -14.68
N LEU A 492 4.68 29.71 -14.73
CA LEU A 492 4.04 30.38 -13.59
C LEU A 492 3.81 29.44 -12.40
N ARG A 493 3.41 28.18 -12.64
CA ARG A 493 3.24 27.18 -11.56
C ARG A 493 4.56 26.82 -10.92
N CYS A 494 5.60 26.58 -11.71
CA CYS A 494 6.92 26.26 -11.21
C CYS A 494 7.47 27.40 -10.33
N ALA A 495 7.35 28.64 -10.79
CA ALA A 495 7.78 29.81 -10.02
C ALA A 495 7.04 29.92 -8.68
N LEU A 496 5.72 29.71 -8.65
CA LEU A 496 4.92 29.80 -7.43
C LEU A 496 5.13 28.60 -6.47
N ALA A 497 5.47 27.41 -7.01
CA ALA A 497 5.75 26.21 -6.22
C ALA A 497 7.10 26.29 -5.49
N GLY A 498 8.14 26.80 -6.16
CA GLY A 498 9.47 26.98 -5.57
C GLY A 498 9.54 28.05 -4.48
N GLY A 499 8.49 28.86 -4.35
CA GLY A 499 8.45 29.99 -3.43
C GLY A 499 8.04 29.70 -1.99
N LEU A 500 7.23 28.66 -1.77
CA LEU A 500 6.70 28.31 -0.46
C LEU A 500 7.55 27.24 0.28
N ALA A 501 8.52 26.66 -0.42
CA ALA A 501 9.42 25.62 0.07
C ALA A 501 10.82 26.16 0.41
N ARG A 502 10.96 27.48 0.54
CA ARG A 502 12.27 28.12 0.74
C ARG A 502 12.78 27.90 2.18
N PRO A 503 13.96 27.27 2.36
CA PRO A 503 14.52 27.01 3.69
C PRO A 503 14.79 28.29 4.47
N GLU A 504 15.01 29.42 3.78
CA GLU A 504 15.23 30.74 4.39
C GLU A 504 14.00 31.26 5.16
N CYS A 505 12.82 30.67 4.95
CA CYS A 505 11.56 31.02 5.62
C CYS A 505 11.07 29.94 6.61
N ALA A 506 11.89 28.92 6.93
CA ALA A 506 11.47 27.76 7.71
C ALA A 506 11.00 28.11 9.14
N ASP A 507 11.55 29.18 9.73
CA ASP A 507 11.34 29.55 11.14
C ASP A 507 10.41 30.77 11.35
N ASP A 508 9.97 31.45 10.28
CA ASP A 508 9.18 32.68 10.38
C ASP A 508 7.65 32.42 10.49
N THR A 509 7.00 33.06 11.46
CA THR A 509 5.57 32.87 11.81
C THR A 509 4.57 33.36 10.74
N LEU A 510 5.04 33.97 9.65
CA LEU A 510 4.20 34.55 8.60
C LEU A 510 3.59 33.55 7.60
N ARG A 511 3.83 32.26 7.84
CA ARG A 511 3.49 31.13 6.96
C ARG A 511 2.01 31.08 6.56
N ARG A 512 1.08 31.21 7.51
CA ARG A 512 -0.34 30.88 7.28
C ARG A 512 -1.10 31.90 6.41
N ARG A 513 -0.79 33.20 6.52
CA ARG A 513 -1.52 34.24 5.75
C ARG A 513 -1.00 34.35 4.32
N ILE A 514 0.31 34.23 4.15
CA ILE A 514 0.97 34.25 2.84
C ILE A 514 0.58 33.00 2.05
N GLU A 515 0.71 31.82 2.65
CA GLU A 515 0.38 30.54 2.02
C GLU A 515 -1.08 30.49 1.51
N ARG A 516 -2.04 30.98 2.30
CA ARG A 516 -3.45 31.07 1.86
C ARG A 516 -3.65 31.90 0.59
N ARG A 517 -2.84 32.94 0.39
CA ARG A 517 -2.91 33.82 -0.78
C ARG A 517 -2.20 33.20 -1.99
N PHE A 518 -1.06 32.52 -1.79
CA PHE A 518 -0.43 31.72 -2.83
C PHE A 518 -1.34 30.59 -3.31
N ARG A 519 -1.93 29.81 -2.40
CA ARG A 519 -2.96 28.80 -2.73
C ARG A 519 -4.16 29.39 -3.46
N ARG A 520 -4.48 30.67 -3.25
CA ARG A 520 -5.53 31.37 -4.02
C ARG A 520 -5.05 31.71 -5.43
N ALA A 521 -3.82 32.17 -5.61
CA ALA A 521 -3.23 32.43 -6.93
C ALA A 521 -3.13 31.12 -7.74
N THR A 522 -2.61 30.04 -7.16
CA THR A 522 -2.53 28.71 -7.82
C THR A 522 -3.90 28.21 -8.28
N ARG A 523 -4.93 28.28 -7.41
CA ARG A 523 -6.30 27.91 -7.80
C ARG A 523 -6.89 28.77 -8.93
N LEU A 524 -6.51 30.05 -9.01
CA LEU A 524 -6.95 30.91 -10.12
C LEU A 524 -6.26 30.52 -11.43
N ILE A 525 -5.00 30.08 -11.37
CA ILE A 525 -4.21 29.61 -12.50
C ILE A 525 -4.74 28.27 -13.02
N ASP A 526 -5.04 27.31 -12.14
CA ASP A 526 -5.61 26.01 -12.53
C ASP A 526 -6.97 26.14 -13.22
N ARG A 527 -7.77 27.10 -12.76
CA ARG A 527 -9.06 27.42 -13.39
C ARG A 527 -8.88 28.17 -14.71
N ALA A 528 -7.79 28.90 -14.88
CA ALA A 528 -7.53 29.67 -16.09
C ALA A 528 -7.07 28.78 -17.24
N GLU A 529 -6.26 27.76 -16.98
CA GLU A 529 -5.75 26.83 -17.99
C GLU A 529 -6.86 26.05 -18.71
N ARG A 530 -7.94 25.72 -17.98
CA ARG A 530 -9.10 25.01 -18.51
C ARG A 530 -10.21 25.93 -19.04
N ALA A 531 -9.97 27.24 -19.11
CA ALA A 531 -10.98 28.23 -19.47
C ALA A 531 -10.76 28.79 -20.88
N SER A 532 -11.83 29.34 -21.47
CA SER A 532 -11.72 30.10 -22.73
C SER A 532 -10.74 31.27 -22.59
N PRO A 533 -10.04 31.70 -23.66
CA PRO A 533 -8.99 32.73 -23.58
C PRO A 533 -9.41 34.01 -22.84
N ALA A 534 -10.64 34.48 -23.07
CA ALA A 534 -11.19 35.65 -22.38
C ALA A 534 -11.39 35.43 -20.86
N ARG A 535 -11.80 34.21 -20.46
CA ARG A 535 -11.99 33.83 -19.05
C ARG A 535 -10.65 33.50 -18.38
N ALA A 536 -9.74 32.85 -19.10
CA ALA A 536 -8.37 32.59 -18.68
C ALA A 536 -7.65 33.91 -18.35
N ARG A 537 -7.70 34.89 -19.25
CA ARG A 537 -7.15 36.24 -19.03
C ARG A 537 -7.68 36.88 -17.76
N ARG A 538 -9.01 36.90 -17.56
CA ARG A 538 -9.63 37.47 -16.34
C ARG A 538 -9.15 36.77 -15.06
N LEU A 539 -8.96 35.46 -15.10
CA LEU A 539 -8.51 34.66 -13.96
C LEU A 539 -7.01 34.88 -13.66
N VAL A 540 -6.16 34.94 -14.68
CA VAL A 540 -4.73 35.24 -14.54
C VAL A 540 -4.50 36.67 -14.07
N THR A 541 -5.26 37.66 -14.55
CA THR A 541 -5.19 39.05 -14.04
C THR A 541 -5.59 39.13 -12.55
N LYS A 542 -6.57 38.31 -12.11
CA LYS A 542 -6.93 38.19 -10.69
C LYS A 542 -5.81 37.52 -9.87
N ALA A 543 -5.07 36.57 -10.45
CA ALA A 543 -3.91 35.96 -9.81
C ALA A 543 -2.78 36.99 -9.63
N ALA A 544 -2.44 37.75 -10.68
CA ALA A 544 -1.46 38.85 -10.61
C ALA A 544 -1.82 39.89 -9.54
N SER A 545 -3.09 40.30 -9.47
CA SER A 545 -3.60 41.23 -8.45
C SER A 545 -3.48 40.65 -7.03
N ALA A 546 -3.68 39.33 -6.86
CA ALA A 546 -3.52 38.67 -5.57
C ALA A 546 -2.05 38.65 -5.12
N LEU A 547 -1.12 38.40 -6.04
CA LEU A 547 0.33 38.41 -5.78
C LEU A 547 0.83 39.82 -5.43
N ALA A 548 0.40 40.85 -6.18
CA ALA A 548 0.72 42.25 -5.88
C ALA A 548 0.19 42.72 -4.52
N SER A 549 -0.99 42.24 -4.10
CA SER A 549 -1.52 42.52 -2.77
C SER A 549 -0.72 41.81 -1.67
N SER A 550 -0.25 40.59 -1.93
CA SER A 550 0.64 39.85 -1.01
C SER A 550 2.00 40.55 -0.82
N LYS A 551 2.56 41.18 -1.86
CA LYS A 551 3.81 41.96 -1.76
C LYS A 551 3.70 43.06 -0.71
N ARG A 552 2.63 43.86 -0.76
CA ARG A 552 2.34 44.91 0.24
C ARG A 552 2.14 44.39 1.65
N MET A 553 1.74 43.12 1.81
CA MET A 553 1.66 42.49 3.12
C MET A 553 3.05 42.12 3.62
N VAL A 554 3.89 41.50 2.80
CA VAL A 554 5.29 41.17 3.13
C VAL A 554 6.07 42.44 3.51
N GLU A 555 5.88 43.55 2.78
CA GLU A 555 6.47 44.87 3.08
C GLU A 555 6.06 45.45 4.46
N ARG A 556 5.00 44.93 5.09
CA ARG A 556 4.49 45.37 6.40
C ARG A 556 4.65 44.29 7.48
N SER A 557 5.38 43.23 7.17
CA SER A 557 5.53 42.03 8.00
C SER A 557 6.83 42.06 8.78
N ASP A 558 6.81 41.52 10.00
CA ASP A 558 8.01 41.30 10.80
C ASP A 558 8.54 39.88 10.53
N VAL A 559 9.37 39.74 9.48
CA VAL A 559 10.04 38.50 9.04
C VAL A 559 11.54 38.73 8.96
N SER A 560 12.33 37.66 9.01
CA SER A 560 13.78 37.75 8.84
C SER A 560 14.15 38.45 7.51
N PRO A 561 15.25 39.21 7.44
CA PRO A 561 15.68 39.87 6.21
C PRO A 561 15.87 38.91 5.03
N ASP A 562 16.34 37.69 5.29
CA ASP A 562 16.57 36.68 4.25
C ASP A 562 15.25 36.11 3.71
N CYS A 563 14.29 35.79 4.59
CA CYS A 563 12.95 35.40 4.17
C CYS A 563 12.22 36.55 3.45
N TYR A 564 12.40 37.79 3.92
CA TYR A 564 11.83 38.99 3.31
C TYR A 564 12.27 39.15 1.85
N GLN A 565 13.57 39.10 1.59
CA GLN A 565 14.11 39.23 0.22
C GLN A 565 13.68 38.06 -0.67
N ALA A 566 13.69 36.84 -0.13
CA ALA A 566 13.26 35.65 -0.85
C ALA A 566 11.77 35.70 -1.26
N LEU A 567 10.90 36.14 -0.35
CA LEU A 567 9.46 36.30 -0.60
C LEU A 567 9.17 37.44 -1.57
N LEU A 568 9.89 38.56 -1.49
CA LEU A 568 9.73 39.65 -2.45
C LEU A 568 10.12 39.24 -3.87
N ALA A 569 11.28 38.61 -4.04
CA ALA A 569 11.75 38.16 -5.34
C ALA A 569 10.76 37.19 -6.00
N LEU A 570 10.24 36.25 -5.21
CA LEU A 570 9.21 35.31 -5.64
C LEU A 570 7.89 35.99 -6.05
N LEU A 571 7.40 36.92 -5.23
CA LEU A 571 6.14 37.61 -5.48
C LEU A 571 6.22 38.48 -6.72
N GLU A 572 7.39 39.08 -6.96
CA GLU A 572 7.66 39.87 -8.16
C GLU A 572 7.71 38.98 -9.40
N ASP A 573 8.50 37.90 -9.37
CA ASP A 573 8.64 36.97 -10.48
C ASP A 573 7.28 36.31 -10.85
N GLY A 574 6.52 35.86 -9.86
CA GLY A 574 5.18 35.29 -10.06
C GLY A 574 4.18 36.32 -10.61
N ARG A 575 4.25 37.58 -10.15
CA ARG A 575 3.41 38.67 -10.66
C ARG A 575 3.71 38.97 -12.12
N GLU A 576 4.98 39.16 -12.46
CA GLU A 576 5.41 39.47 -13.82
C GLU A 576 5.06 38.36 -14.80
N ARG A 577 5.25 37.09 -14.41
CA ARG A 577 4.84 35.92 -15.22
C ARG A 577 3.33 35.88 -15.44
N ALA A 578 2.54 36.19 -14.42
CA ALA A 578 1.09 36.26 -14.56
C ALA A 578 0.66 37.42 -15.49
N GLU A 579 1.32 38.57 -15.42
CA GLU A 579 1.05 39.71 -16.30
C GLU A 579 1.43 39.42 -17.76
N ARG A 580 2.60 38.80 -18.00
CA ARG A 580 3.01 38.34 -19.34
C ARG A 580 2.02 37.32 -19.91
N LEU A 581 1.59 36.36 -19.10
CA LEU A 581 0.59 35.38 -19.51
C LEU A 581 -0.76 36.05 -19.83
N ALA A 582 -1.23 36.98 -19.01
CA ALA A 582 -2.46 37.72 -19.29
C ALA A 582 -2.38 38.58 -20.57
N ALA A 583 -1.21 39.15 -20.89
CA ALA A 583 -0.96 39.89 -22.12
C ALA A 583 -0.94 38.96 -23.35
N SER A 584 -0.30 37.78 -23.25
CA SER A 584 -0.29 36.79 -24.32
C SER A 584 -1.70 36.29 -24.67
N LEU A 585 -2.56 36.13 -23.66
CA LEU A 585 -3.97 35.75 -23.82
C LEU A 585 -4.84 36.86 -24.43
N GLN A 586 -4.36 38.11 -24.47
CA GLN A 586 -5.03 39.23 -25.13
C GLN A 586 -4.73 39.29 -26.63
N ALA A 587 -3.59 38.78 -27.08
CA ALA A 587 -3.20 38.74 -28.49
C ALA A 587 -4.02 37.71 -29.30
N LEU A 588 -4.69 36.78 -28.62
CA LEU A 588 -5.59 35.76 -29.19
C LEU A 588 -7.01 36.30 -29.44
N LYS A 589 -7.17 37.46 -30.10
CA LYS A 589 -8.48 37.85 -30.64
C LYS A 589 -8.82 36.94 -31.83
N PRO A 590 -10.05 36.41 -31.93
CA PRO A 590 -10.44 35.65 -33.11
C PRO A 590 -10.45 36.57 -34.34
N LEU A 591 -9.87 36.09 -35.45
CA LEU A 591 -10.19 36.55 -36.80
C LEU A 591 -11.62 36.12 -37.17
#